data_AF-A0A3A0G5V7-F1
#
_entry.id   AF-A0A3A0G5V7-F1
#
_cell.length_a   1.000
_cell.length_b   1.000
_cell.length_c   1.000
_cell.angle_alpha   90.00
_cell.angle_beta   90.00
_cell.angle_gamma   90.00
#
_symmetry.space_group_name_H-M   'P 1'
#
loop_
_entity.id
_entity.type
_entity.pdbx_description
1 polymer ?
#
loop_
_entity_poly.entity_id
_entity_poly.type
_entity_poly.pdbx_seq_one_letter_code
_entity_poly.pdbx_strand_id
1 'polypeptide(L)' 'MGRPIYQHELGDPDFNWLISRFMEKNPDYQVLDSSAAPVILIKHDKPLGEIGYLPPQIPEASEPSILGEEQE' A
#
# COMPACT_ATOMS: atom_id res chain seq x y z
N MET A 1 -20.00 -11.15 -0.52
CA MET A 1 -18.81 -11.63 0.21
C MET A 1 -17.61 -10.91 -0.35
N GLY A 2 -16.91 -10.12 0.45
CA GLY A 2 -15.63 -9.51 0.08
C GLY A 2 -14.53 -10.21 0.88
N ARG A 3 -13.57 -10.84 0.20
CA ARG A 3 -12.36 -11.36 0.85
C ARG A 3 -11.23 -10.37 0.59
N PRO A 4 -10.48 -9.96 1.62
CA PRO A 4 -9.24 -9.20 1.40
C PRO A 4 -8.26 -10.06 0.60
N ILE A 5 -7.58 -9.44 -0.37
CA ILE A 5 -6.48 -10.05 -1.12
C ILE A 5 -5.19 -9.52 -0.52
N TYR A 6 -4.25 -10.39 -0.19
CA TYR A 6 -2.96 -10.02 0.38
C TYR A 6 -1.83 -10.10 -0.65
N GLN A 7 -0.70 -9.44 -0.38
CA GLN A 7 0.40 -9.32 -1.33
C GLN A 7 0.93 -10.67 -1.84
N HIS A 8 1.00 -11.71 -0.98
CA HIS A 8 1.46 -13.04 -1.39
C HIS A 8 0.53 -13.71 -2.42
N GLU A 9 -0.74 -13.29 -2.48
CA GLU A 9 -1.73 -13.79 -3.44
C GLU A 9 -1.63 -13.07 -4.78
N LEU A 10 -0.91 -11.93 -4.85
CA LEU A 10 -0.58 -11.25 -6.12
C LEU A 10 0.44 -12.01 -6.96
N GLY A 11 1.10 -13.02 -6.38
CA GLY A 11 1.89 -13.97 -7.16
C GLY A 11 1.05 -14.83 -8.09
N ASP A 12 -0.27 -14.89 -7.88
CA ASP A 12 -1.20 -15.57 -8.77
C ASP A 12 -1.39 -14.73 -10.06
N PRO A 13 -1.14 -15.31 -11.25
CA PRO A 13 -1.31 -14.61 -12.52
C PRO A 13 -2.74 -14.09 -12.74
N ASP A 14 -3.76 -14.76 -12.22
CA ASP A 14 -5.15 -14.36 -12.41
C ASP A 14 -5.48 -13.08 -11.62
N PHE A 15 -5.02 -12.99 -10.37
CA PHE A 15 -5.19 -11.79 -9.55
C PHE A 15 -4.39 -10.61 -10.10
N ASN A 16 -3.16 -10.86 -10.54
CA ASN A 16 -2.33 -9.83 -11.14
C ASN A 16 -2.96 -9.28 -12.43
N TRP A 17 -3.49 -10.16 -13.29
CA TRP A 17 -4.22 -9.75 -14.48
C TRP A 17 -5.46 -8.91 -14.14
N LEU A 18 -6.24 -9.33 -13.14
CA LEU A 18 -7.45 -8.62 -12.73
C LEU A 18 -7.16 -7.19 -12.25
N ILE A 19 -6.14 -7.03 -11.41
CA ILE A 19 -5.72 -5.72 -10.91
C ILE A 19 -5.16 -4.86 -12.06
N SER A 20 -4.32 -5.45 -12.92
CA SER A 20 -3.76 -4.75 -14.07
C SER A 20 -4.86 -4.24 -15.01
N ARG A 21 -5.84 -5.09 -15.34
CA ARG A 21 -7.00 -4.71 -16.16
C ARG A 21 -7.89 -3.66 -15.52
N PHE A 22 -8.04 -3.72 -14.20
CA PHE A 22 -8.77 -2.69 -13.48
C PHE A 22 -8.06 -1.34 -13.57
N MET A 23 -6.74 -1.31 -13.34
CA MET A 23 -5.94 -0.08 -13.42
C MET A 23 -5.90 0.52 -14.83
N GLU A 24 -5.83 -0.31 -15.87
CA GLU A 24 -5.91 0.16 -17.26
C GLU A 24 -7.22 0.92 -17.55
N LYS A 25 -8.33 0.48 -16.96
CA LYS A 25 -9.65 1.09 -17.15
C LYS A 25 -9.91 2.26 -16.20
N ASN A 26 -9.23 2.31 -15.07
CA ASN A 26 -9.47 3.29 -14.00
C ASN A 26 -8.12 3.93 -13.60
N PRO A 27 -7.60 4.87 -14.42
CA PRO A 27 -6.28 5.49 -14.21
C PRO A 27 -6.22 6.43 -13.01
N ASP A 28 -7.36 6.73 -12.40
CA ASP A 28 -7.54 7.49 -11.17
C ASP A 28 -7.27 6.67 -9.90
N TYR A 29 -7.07 5.35 -10.03
CA TYR A 29 -6.76 4.49 -8.88
C TYR A 29 -5.27 4.25 -8.75
N GLN A 30 -4.79 4.26 -7.51
CA GLN A 30 -3.44 3.85 -7.13
C GLN A 30 -3.49 2.62 -6.24
N VAL A 31 -2.63 1.64 -6.51
CA VAL A 31 -2.42 0.49 -5.63
C VAL A 31 -1.45 0.89 -4.52
N LEU A 32 -1.90 0.75 -3.27
CA LEU A 32 -1.05 0.85 -2.09
C LEU A 32 -0.57 -0.56 -1.74
N ASP A 33 0.72 -0.82 -1.95
CA ASP A 33 1.33 -2.11 -1.64
C ASP A 33 2.01 -2.07 -0.26
N SER A 34 1.61 -2.98 0.63
CA SER A 34 2.19 -3.16 1.96
C SER A 34 2.17 -4.64 2.31
N SER A 35 3.30 -5.17 2.74
CA SER A 35 3.50 -6.62 2.91
C SER A 35 2.66 -7.28 4.00
N ALA A 36 2.20 -6.49 4.98
CA ALA A 36 1.35 -6.97 6.07
C ALA A 36 -0.13 -6.61 5.89
N ALA A 37 -0.48 -5.82 4.88
CA ALA A 37 -1.84 -5.33 4.69
C ALA A 37 -2.51 -5.97 3.45
N PRO A 38 -3.85 -5.99 3.40
CA PRO A 38 -4.55 -6.25 2.16
C PRO A 38 -4.14 -5.23 1.09
N VAL A 39 -4.25 -5.64 -0.17
CA VAL A 39 -4.09 -4.76 -1.32
C VAL A 39 -5.20 -3.73 -1.31
N ILE A 40 -4.84 -2.45 -1.23
CA ILE A 40 -5.78 -1.33 -1.19
C ILE A 40 -5.65 -0.56 -2.50
N LEU A 41 -6.78 -0.30 -3.16
CA LEU A 41 -6.86 0.61 -4.29
C LEU A 41 -7.52 1.92 -3.83
N ILE A 42 -6.79 3.03 -3.93
CA ILE A 42 -7.26 4.35 -3.53
C ILE A 42 -7.63 5.12 -4.79
N LYS A 43 -8.86 5.63 -4.84
CA LYS A 43 -9.31 6.54 -5.90
C LYS A 43 -8.81 7.95 -5.58
N HIS A 44 -8.15 8.58 -6.54
CA HIS A 44 -7.77 9.98 -6.46
C HIS A 44 -8.81 10.87 -7.13
N ASP A 45 -9.04 12.06 -6.58
CA ASP A 45 -9.92 13.07 -7.20
C ASP A 45 -9.28 13.73 -8.43
N LYS A 46 -7.98 13.56 -8.61
CA LYS A 46 -7.20 14.08 -9.75
C LYS A 46 -6.41 12.94 -10.40
N PRO A 47 -6.18 12.97 -11.71
CA PRO A 47 -5.39 11.95 -12.38
C PRO A 47 -3.96 11.91 -11.82
N LEU A 48 -3.42 10.69 -11.66
CA LEU A 48 -2.11 10.45 -11.02
C LEU A 48 -0.95 11.27 -11.65
N GLY A 49 -1.07 11.61 -12.93
CA GLY A 49 -0.11 12.44 -13.66
C GLY A 49 0.01 13.89 -13.16
N GLU A 50 -0.96 14.40 -12.39
CA GLU A 50 -0.93 15.75 -11.81
C GLU A 50 -0.47 15.77 -10.35
N ILE A 51 -0.51 14.64 -9.64
CA ILE A 51 -0.35 14.60 -8.19
C ILE A 51 1.12 14.45 -7.75
N GLY A 52 2.01 14.04 -8.66
CA GLY A 52 3.39 13.68 -8.32
C GLY A 52 3.41 12.42 -7.45
N TYR A 53 4.38 11.54 -7.67
CA TYR A 53 4.51 10.34 -6.85
C TYR A 53 4.86 10.75 -5.41
N LEU A 54 3.89 10.67 -4.49
CA LEU A 54 4.16 10.75 -3.05
C LEU A 54 4.45 9.32 -2.58
N PRO A 55 5.70 8.98 -2.22
CA PRO A 55 5.97 7.68 -1.64
C PRO A 55 5.12 7.50 -0.37
N PRO A 56 4.67 6.27 -0.06
CA PRO A 56 3.94 6.01 1.16
C PRO A 56 4.78 6.48 2.35
N GLN A 57 4.24 7.43 3.12
CA GLN A 57 4.82 7.88 4.39
C GLN A 57 4.72 6.69 5.34
N ILE A 58 5.76 5.86 5.40
CA ILE A 58 5.88 4.86 6.46
C ILE A 58 5.89 5.68 7.76
N PRO A 59 4.97 5.45 8.71
CA PRO A 59 5.07 6.09 10.01
C PRO A 59 6.44 5.71 10.57
N GLU A 60 7.32 6.71 10.68
CA GLU A 60 8.64 6.58 11.29
C GLU A 60 8.40 5.91 12.64
N ALA A 61 8.78 4.65 12.73
CA ALA A 61 8.63 3.88 13.96
C ALA A 61 9.35 4.70 15.02
N SER A 62 8.59 5.26 15.97
CA SER A 62 9.14 6.00 17.08
C SER A 62 10.20 5.09 17.71
N GLU A 63 11.46 5.50 17.58
CA GLU A 63 12.57 4.77 18.18
C GLU A 63 12.23 4.55 19.65
N PRO A 64 12.34 3.33 20.19
CA PRO A 64 12.21 3.16 21.62
C PRO A 64 13.33 3.98 22.26
N SER A 65 12.98 5.08 22.91
CA SER A 65 13.88 5.76 23.84
C SER A 65 14.25 4.74 24.92
N ILE A 66 15.39 4.09 24.75
CA ILE A 66 16.07 3.37 25.82
C ILE A 66 16.56 4.48 26.76
N LEU A 67 15.69 4.85 27.71
CA LEU A 67 16.03 5.77 28.78
C LEU A 67 17.00 5.04 29.73
N GLY A 68 18.04 5.77 30.09
CA GLY A 68 19.25 5.27 30.72
C GLY A 68 19.06 4.59 32.07
N GLU A 69 20.05 3.74 32.35
CA GLU A 69 20.78 3.66 33.62
C GLU A 69 20.02 4.12 34.88
N GLU A 70 19.57 3.16 35.68
CA GLU A 70 19.56 3.34 37.14
C GLU A 70 20.54 2.34 37.76
N GLN A 71 21.57 2.93 38.33
CA GLN A 71 22.67 2.33 39.09
C GLN A 71 22.12 1.71 40.39
N GLU A 72 22.67 0.56 40.76
CA GLU A 72 22.53 -0.04 42.10
C GLU A 72 23.70 0.38 43.00
#